data_AF-A0A4Y9IWC6-F1
#
_entry.id   AF-A0A4Y9IWC6-F1
#
_cell.length_a   1.000
_cell.length_b   1.000
_cell.length_c   1.000
_cell.angle_alpha   90.00
_cell.angle_beta   90.00
_cell.angle_gamma   90.00
#
_symmetry.space_group_name_H-M   'P 1'
#
loop_
_entity.id
_entity.type
_entity.pdbx_description
1 polymer ?
#
loop_
_entity_poly.entity_id
_entity_poly.type
_entity_poly.pdbx_seq_one_letter_code
_entity_poly.pdbx_strand_id
1 'polypeptide(L)'
;MVIEIEIEFHENEVPPRCRKPRPIGHKEKVKVRIREASATEAPVAFIVHSLRERMMEVRLFKNQLYKEARISFYNGKRSEEYEFDAIPWESVFRKYPNYGEYTTKAEYVAYLKLTSREYLIVDGKVFRRCYEPFYRISTFGYYGCGTAIFPEFSDKRRKEVFGYSALDKERAIADAINIATERGDEKSVDSIKEMVHGPIDVIIPSACKRKFKRQI
;
A
#
# COMPACT_ATOMS: atom_id res chain seq x y z
N MET A 1 18.84 5.31 1.34
CA MET A 1 19.00 6.74 1.10
C MET A 1 18.87 7.45 2.42
N VAL A 2 19.62 8.52 2.66
CA VAL A 2 19.42 9.39 3.82
C VAL A 2 18.84 10.70 3.33
N ILE A 3 17.71 11.09 3.89
CA ILE A 3 17.04 12.37 3.61
C ILE A 3 16.99 13.19 4.89
N GLU A 4 16.94 14.51 4.74
CA GLU A 4 16.76 15.44 5.83
C GLU A 4 15.34 16.00 5.76
N ILE A 5 14.63 16.01 6.89
CA ILE A 5 13.23 16.42 6.98
C ILE A 5 13.10 17.43 8.10
N GLU A 6 12.50 18.58 7.81
CA GLU A 6 12.08 19.51 8.86
C GLU A 6 10.83 18.96 9.59
N ILE A 7 10.95 18.80 10.90
CA ILE A 7 9.84 18.42 11.78
C ILE A 7 9.41 19.60 12.65
N GLU A 8 8.12 19.64 12.95
CA GLU A 8 7.53 20.55 13.92
C GLU A 8 7.00 19.73 15.10
N PHE A 9 7.46 20.04 16.31
CA PHE A 9 7.12 19.31 17.53
C PHE A 9 6.95 20.26 18.70
N HIS A 10 6.41 19.77 19.80
CA HIS A 10 6.18 20.57 21.00
C HIS A 10 6.80 19.92 22.23
N GLU A 11 7.39 20.74 23.09
CA GLU A 11 7.89 20.31 24.39
C GLU A 11 7.27 21.14 25.52
N ASN A 12 7.09 20.51 26.68
CA ASN A 12 6.56 21.18 27.85
C ASN A 12 7.68 21.92 28.56
N GLU A 13 7.72 23.23 28.37
CA GLU A 13 8.68 24.12 29.03
C GLU A 13 7.94 25.06 29.97
N VAL A 14 8.63 25.64 30.96
CA VAL A 14 8.06 26.70 31.80
C VAL A 14 8.61 28.04 31.28
N PRO A 15 7.83 28.81 30.49
CA PRO A 15 8.31 30.10 30.00
C PRO A 15 8.62 31.06 31.16
N PRO A 16 9.47 32.07 30.93
CA PRO A 16 9.68 33.13 31.91
C PRO A 16 8.35 33.70 32.41
N ARG A 17 8.25 33.93 33.72
CA ARG A 17 7.05 34.45 34.42
C ARG A 17 5.84 33.49 34.45
N CYS A 18 5.97 32.28 33.93
CA CYS A 18 4.95 31.24 34.09
C CYS A 18 5.26 30.34 35.30
N ARG A 19 4.22 29.73 35.88
CA ARG A 19 4.35 28.75 36.98
C ARG A 19 4.06 27.31 36.56
N LYS A 20 3.41 27.12 35.41
CA LYS A 20 3.00 25.81 34.88
C LYS A 20 3.65 25.58 33.52
N PRO A 21 4.09 24.35 33.21
CA PRO A 21 4.58 24.02 31.89
C PRO A 21 3.54 24.30 30.80
N ARG A 22 4.01 24.77 29.66
CA ARG A 22 3.22 25.04 28.46
C ARG A 22 3.88 24.33 27.28
N PRO A 23 3.08 23.81 26.33
CA PRO A 23 3.63 23.28 25.09
C PRO A 23 4.21 24.45 24.27
N ILE A 24 5.51 24.40 23.98
CA ILE A 24 6.21 25.34 23.11
C ILE A 24 6.53 24.62 21.81
N GLY A 25 6.26 25.26 20.67
CA GLY A 25 6.56 24.73 19.34
C GLY A 25 8.03 24.93 18.97
N HIS A 26 8.65 23.88 18.44
CA HIS A 26 10.02 23.87 17.92
C HIS A 26 10.03 23.33 16.50
N LYS A 27 11.04 23.75 15.74
CA LYS A 27 11.35 23.21 14.42
C LYS A 27 12.77 22.71 14.40
N GLU A 28 12.98 21.53 13.83
CA GLU A 28 14.31 20.93 13.71
C GLU A 28 14.40 20.06 12.47
N LYS A 29 15.59 19.97 11.90
CA LYS A 29 15.87 19.05 10.80
C LYS A 29 16.37 17.71 11.33
N VAL A 30 15.71 16.63 10.94
CA VAL A 30 16.04 15.26 11.35
C VAL A 30 16.41 14.44 10.13
N LYS A 31 17.49 13.67 10.25
CA LYS A 31 17.93 12.72 9.22
C LYS A 31 17.13 11.42 9.32
N VAL A 32 16.52 11.02 8.22
CA VAL A 32 15.74 9.78 8.09
C VAL A 32 16.43 8.88 7.07
N ARG A 33 16.64 7.61 7.45
CA ARG A 33 17.24 6.60 6.58
C ARG A 33 16.17 5.69 6.00
N ILE A 34 16.00 5.72 4.69
CA ILE A 34 15.19 4.78 3.91
C ILE A 34 16.10 3.62 3.48
N ARG A 35 15.57 2.40 3.50
CA ARG A 35 16.33 1.20 3.11
C ARG A 35 16.58 1.17 1.61
N GLU A 36 17.76 0.69 1.24
CA GLU A 36 18.15 0.42 -0.14
C GLU A 36 18.47 -1.06 -0.29
N ALA A 37 18.17 -1.60 -1.47
CA ALA A 37 18.54 -2.93 -1.89
C ALA A 37 18.78 -2.93 -3.40
N SER A 38 19.52 -3.91 -3.89
CA SER A 38 19.64 -4.20 -5.32
C SER A 38 18.49 -5.09 -5.80
N ALA A 39 18.25 -5.16 -7.11
CA ALA A 39 17.25 -6.09 -7.67
C ALA A 39 17.52 -7.57 -7.33
N THR A 40 18.78 -7.95 -7.10
CA THR A 40 19.13 -9.33 -6.69
C THR A 40 18.76 -9.61 -5.23
N GLU A 41 18.89 -8.63 -4.34
CA GLU A 41 18.48 -8.74 -2.94
C GLU A 41 16.96 -8.63 -2.74
N ALA A 42 16.28 -7.92 -3.65
CA ALA A 42 14.84 -7.71 -3.65
C ALA A 42 14.24 -8.18 -5.00
N PRO A 43 14.19 -9.50 -5.26
CA PRO A 43 13.65 -10.05 -6.50
C PRO A 43 12.14 -9.76 -6.63
N VAL A 44 11.66 -9.70 -7.87
CA VAL A 44 10.24 -9.58 -8.18
C VAL A 44 9.55 -10.91 -7.81
N ALA A 45 8.53 -10.82 -6.97
CA ALA A 45 7.72 -11.95 -6.52
C ALA A 45 6.37 -12.02 -7.24
N PHE A 46 5.79 -10.87 -7.58
CA PHE A 46 4.53 -10.77 -8.32
C PHE A 46 4.56 -9.63 -9.33
N ILE A 47 3.80 -9.79 -10.41
CA ILE A 47 3.39 -8.68 -11.29
C ILE A 47 1.87 -8.62 -11.24
N VAL A 48 1.34 -7.51 -10.74
CA VAL A 48 -0.11 -7.29 -10.62
C VAL A 48 -0.55 -6.44 -11.80
N HIS A 49 -1.45 -6.97 -12.62
CA HIS A 49 -2.07 -6.25 -13.72
C HIS A 49 -3.31 -5.51 -13.24
N SER A 50 -3.67 -4.43 -13.90
CA SER A 50 -4.88 -3.66 -13.62
C SER A 50 -5.42 -3.08 -14.92
N LEU A 51 -6.74 -3.06 -15.07
CA LEU A 51 -7.42 -2.63 -16.30
C LEU A 51 -7.01 -1.22 -16.77
N ARG A 52 -6.83 -0.28 -15.85
CA ARG A 52 -6.64 1.14 -16.17
C ARG A 52 -5.26 1.67 -15.80
N GLU A 53 -4.44 0.82 -15.20
CA GLU A 53 -3.17 1.21 -14.64
C GLU A 53 -2.05 0.38 -15.24
N ARG A 54 -0.84 0.93 -15.25
CA ARG A 54 0.35 0.14 -15.62
C ARG A 54 0.48 -1.07 -14.69
N MET A 55 1.16 -2.10 -15.16
CA MET A 55 1.51 -3.26 -14.33
C MET A 55 2.31 -2.81 -13.11
N MET A 56 2.12 -3.49 -11.99
CA MET A 56 2.77 -3.16 -10.72
C MET A 56 3.68 -4.31 -10.29
N GLU A 57 4.97 -4.02 -10.15
CA GLU A 57 5.92 -4.95 -9.57
C GLU A 57 5.73 -5.05 -8.06
N VAL A 58 5.77 -6.27 -7.53
CA VAL A 58 5.83 -6.56 -6.10
C VAL A 58 7.10 -7.35 -5.82
N ARG A 59 7.97 -6.81 -4.98
CA ARG A 59 9.28 -7.39 -4.64
C ARG A 59 9.29 -8.03 -3.26
N LEU A 60 10.05 -9.10 -3.11
CA LEU A 60 10.27 -9.78 -1.85
C LEU A 60 11.63 -9.37 -1.27
N PHE A 61 11.63 -8.73 -0.10
CA PHE A 61 12.85 -8.33 0.59
C PHE A 61 12.77 -8.72 2.07
N LYS A 62 13.74 -9.52 2.55
CA LYS A 62 13.81 -9.98 3.95
C LYS A 62 12.47 -10.54 4.46
N ASN A 63 11.84 -11.40 3.66
CA ASN A 63 10.55 -12.04 3.96
C ASN A 63 9.36 -11.05 4.10
N GLN A 64 9.46 -9.86 3.51
CA GLN A 64 8.40 -8.86 3.44
C GLN A 64 8.16 -8.46 1.98
N LEU A 65 6.91 -8.17 1.63
CA LEU A 65 6.53 -7.75 0.29
C LEU A 65 6.47 -6.23 0.20
N TYR A 66 6.93 -5.71 -0.94
CA TYR A 66 6.97 -4.29 -1.26
C TYR A 66 6.46 -4.09 -2.68
N LYS A 67 5.33 -3.40 -2.84
CA LYS A 67 4.78 -3.06 -4.15
C LYS A 67 5.34 -1.73 -4.64
N GLU A 68 5.43 -1.51 -5.94
CA GLU A 68 5.86 -0.23 -6.51
C GLU A 68 5.06 0.93 -5.90
N ALA A 69 5.77 1.96 -5.42
CA ALA A 69 5.17 3.12 -4.78
C ALA A 69 4.93 4.21 -5.82
N ARG A 70 3.68 4.35 -6.25
CA ARG A 70 3.24 5.46 -7.10
C ARG A 70 2.90 6.67 -6.25
N ILE A 71 3.93 7.40 -5.81
CA ILE A 71 3.77 8.58 -4.98
C ILE A 71 3.21 9.70 -5.85
N SER A 72 1.98 10.12 -5.54
CA SER A 72 1.31 11.22 -6.22
C SER A 72 0.65 12.16 -5.23
N PHE A 73 0.54 13.43 -5.62
CA PHE A 73 -0.20 14.45 -4.88
C PHE A 73 -1.18 15.16 -5.81
N TYR A 74 -2.34 15.54 -5.27
CA TYR A 74 -3.34 16.31 -6.00
C TYR A 74 -2.91 17.77 -6.11
N ASN A 75 -2.79 18.29 -7.33
CA ASN A 75 -2.34 19.66 -7.59
C ASN A 75 -3.48 20.66 -7.79
N GLY A 76 -4.72 20.30 -7.43
CA GLY A 76 -5.91 21.13 -7.69
C GLY A 76 -6.68 20.76 -8.95
N LYS A 77 -6.06 20.01 -9.89
CA LYS A 77 -6.71 19.52 -11.14
C LYS A 77 -6.62 18.02 -11.30
N ARG A 78 -5.45 17.43 -11.06
CA ARG A 78 -5.21 15.99 -11.17
C ARG A 78 -4.18 15.53 -10.14
N SER A 79 -4.15 14.23 -9.88
CA SER A 79 -3.02 13.60 -9.20
C SER A 79 -1.88 13.43 -10.19
N GLU A 80 -0.69 13.86 -9.80
CA GLU A 80 0.52 13.73 -10.61
C GLU A 80 1.53 12.87 -9.86
N GLU A 81 2.01 11.81 -10.52
CA GLU A 81 3.04 10.92 -9.98
C GLU A 81 4.41 11.58 -10.08
N TYR A 82 5.21 11.47 -9.03
CA TYR A 82 6.54 12.03 -8.98
C TYR A 82 7.57 11.00 -9.43
N GLU A 83 8.49 11.42 -10.31
CA GLU A 83 9.73 10.69 -10.58
C GLU A 83 10.57 10.61 -9.31
N PHE A 84 11.42 9.59 -9.20
CA PHE A 84 12.18 9.26 -7.98
C PHE A 84 12.89 10.47 -7.35
N ASP A 85 13.63 11.22 -8.17
CA ASP A 85 14.42 12.37 -7.73
C ASP A 85 13.57 13.58 -7.34
N ALA A 86 12.32 13.63 -7.79
CA ALA A 86 11.39 14.73 -7.54
C ALA A 86 10.42 14.46 -6.38
N ILE A 87 10.49 13.29 -5.74
CA ILE A 87 9.57 12.93 -4.64
C ILE A 87 9.71 13.94 -3.49
N PRO A 88 8.62 14.62 -3.09
CA PRO A 88 8.64 15.55 -1.97
C PRO A 88 8.60 14.76 -0.66
N TRP A 89 9.75 14.21 -0.26
CA TRP A 89 9.85 13.30 0.88
C TRP A 89 9.36 13.91 2.19
N GLU A 90 9.51 15.23 2.39
CA GLU A 90 8.95 15.91 3.55
C GLU A 90 7.42 15.74 3.65
N SER A 91 6.71 15.84 2.52
CA SER A 91 5.26 15.61 2.47
C SER A 91 4.90 14.14 2.68
N VAL A 92 5.71 13.21 2.14
CA VAL A 92 5.52 11.76 2.30
C VAL A 92 5.64 11.33 3.76
N PHE A 93 6.54 11.97 4.51
CA PHE A 93 6.85 11.66 5.90
C PHE A 93 6.20 12.63 6.90
N ARG A 94 5.39 13.56 6.43
CA ARG A 94 4.71 14.52 7.31
C ARG A 94 3.72 13.78 8.20
N LYS A 95 3.89 13.93 9.51
CA LYS A 95 2.90 13.50 10.50
C LYS A 95 1.82 14.58 10.59
N TYR A 96 0.57 14.19 10.41
CA TYR A 96 -0.59 15.03 10.66
C TYR A 96 -1.19 14.64 12.02
N PRO A 97 -0.91 15.40 13.09
CA PRO A 97 -1.52 15.15 14.39
C PRO A 97 -3.04 15.43 14.33
N ASN A 98 -3.81 14.77 15.19
CA ASN A 98 -5.22 15.11 15.33
C ASN A 98 -5.36 16.52 15.91
N TYR A 99 -6.53 17.13 15.72
CA TYR A 99 -6.82 18.45 16.27
C TYR A 99 -6.63 18.46 17.80
N GLY A 100 -5.80 19.38 18.29
CA GLY A 100 -5.49 19.53 19.72
C GLY A 100 -4.41 18.57 20.26
N GLU A 101 -3.85 17.68 19.43
CA GLU A 101 -2.73 16.83 19.82
C GLU A 101 -1.38 17.51 19.51
N TYR A 102 -0.53 17.58 20.53
CA TYR A 102 0.86 17.97 20.39
C TYR A 102 1.73 16.72 20.26
N THR A 103 2.67 16.73 19.32
CA THR A 103 3.65 15.65 19.16
C THR A 103 4.98 16.10 19.72
N THR A 104 5.57 15.28 20.59
CA THR A 104 6.94 15.51 21.10
C THR A 104 8.00 15.14 20.06
N LYS A 105 9.23 15.64 20.22
CA LYS A 105 10.35 15.26 19.34
C LYS A 105 10.54 13.75 19.27
N ALA A 106 10.54 13.09 20.43
CA ALA A 106 10.74 11.64 20.53
C ALA A 106 9.68 10.85 19.75
N GLU A 107 8.40 11.25 19.86
CA GLU A 107 7.30 10.63 19.13
C GLU A 107 7.39 10.88 17.63
N TYR A 108 7.75 12.09 17.19
CA TYR A 108 7.92 12.39 15.77
C TYR A 108 9.08 11.57 15.19
N VAL A 109 10.23 11.52 15.87
CA VAL A 109 11.38 10.71 15.44
C VAL A 109 11.03 9.22 15.40
N ALA A 110 10.26 8.72 16.37
CA ALA A 110 9.78 7.34 16.37
C ALA A 110 8.84 7.08 15.18
N TYR A 111 7.93 8.01 14.88
CA TYR A 111 7.08 7.96 13.70
C TYR A 111 7.90 7.89 12.41
N LEU A 112 8.87 8.79 12.21
CA LEU A 112 9.74 8.78 11.02
C LEU A 112 10.51 7.46 10.87
N LYS A 113 10.99 6.89 11.98
CA LYS A 113 11.65 5.57 11.99
C LYS A 113 10.71 4.42 11.61
N LEU A 114 9.43 4.51 11.93
CA LEU A 114 8.43 3.50 11.55
C LEU A 114 8.01 3.68 10.09
N THR A 115 7.66 4.89 9.69
CA THR A 115 7.26 5.23 8.32
C THR A 115 8.36 4.92 7.32
N SER A 116 9.64 5.14 7.66
CA SER A 116 10.76 4.84 6.76
C SER A 116 10.93 3.36 6.47
N ARG A 117 10.45 2.48 7.37
CA ARG A 117 10.44 1.02 7.15
C ARG A 117 9.32 0.58 6.21
N GLU A 118 8.33 1.43 5.96
CA GLU A 118 7.33 1.18 4.93
C GLU A 118 7.91 1.33 3.53
N TYR A 119 9.02 2.05 3.36
CA TYR A 119 9.63 2.27 2.05
C TYR A 119 10.91 1.46 1.85
N LEU A 120 11.13 1.04 0.61
CA LEU A 120 12.33 0.37 0.13
C LEU A 120 12.69 0.99 -1.22
N ILE A 121 13.95 1.35 -1.40
CA ILE A 121 14.48 1.81 -2.68
C ILE A 121 15.21 0.65 -3.33
N VAL A 122 14.85 0.32 -4.57
CA VAL A 122 15.52 -0.71 -5.36
C VAL A 122 15.89 -0.12 -6.71
N ASP A 123 17.20 -0.02 -6.97
CA ASP A 123 17.76 0.50 -8.23
C ASP A 123 17.10 1.81 -8.69
N GLY A 124 16.97 2.79 -7.77
CA GLY A 124 16.38 4.10 -8.07
C GLY A 124 14.85 4.12 -8.19
N LYS A 125 14.14 3.03 -7.86
CA LYS A 125 12.67 2.98 -7.78
C LYS A 125 12.20 2.84 -6.33
N VAL A 126 11.10 3.49 -5.99
CA VAL A 126 10.50 3.38 -4.66
C VAL A 126 9.46 2.26 -4.63
N PHE A 127 9.54 1.44 -3.60
CA PHE A 127 8.54 0.44 -3.26
C PHE A 127 8.00 0.70 -1.86
N ARG A 128 6.72 0.45 -1.67
CA ARG A 128 6.01 0.56 -0.39
C ARG A 128 5.59 -0.82 0.09
N ARG A 129 5.76 -1.06 1.39
CA ARG A 129 5.39 -2.30 2.05
C ARG A 129 3.94 -2.64 1.78
N CYS A 130 3.71 -3.88 1.38
CA CYS A 130 2.40 -4.45 1.15
C CYS A 130 2.31 -5.84 1.77
N TYR A 131 1.18 -6.50 1.55
CA TYR A 131 1.02 -7.92 1.84
C TYR A 131 0.73 -8.67 0.54
N GLU A 132 0.44 -9.95 0.66
CA GLU A 132 0.19 -10.84 -0.46
C GLU A 132 -0.95 -10.33 -1.35
N PRO A 133 -0.74 -10.20 -2.67
CA PRO A 133 -1.81 -9.93 -3.62
C PRO A 133 -2.71 -11.16 -3.76
N PHE A 134 -3.99 -10.95 -4.01
CA PHE A 134 -5.00 -12.00 -4.03
C PHE A 134 -6.18 -11.59 -4.91
N TYR A 135 -7.03 -12.55 -5.28
CA TYR A 135 -8.24 -12.27 -6.05
C TYR A 135 -9.45 -12.10 -5.14
N ARG A 136 -10.15 -10.97 -5.29
CA ARG A 136 -11.43 -10.70 -4.64
C ARG A 136 -12.56 -10.69 -5.66
N ILE A 137 -13.61 -11.47 -5.42
CA ILE A 137 -14.83 -11.39 -6.22
C ILE A 137 -15.69 -10.27 -5.63
N SER A 138 -16.19 -9.36 -6.46
CA SER A 138 -17.10 -8.31 -6.02
C SER A 138 -18.35 -8.36 -6.87
N THR A 139 -19.51 -8.29 -6.23
CA THR A 139 -20.80 -8.15 -6.88
C THR A 139 -21.32 -6.73 -6.65
N PHE A 140 -21.87 -6.14 -7.70
CA PHE A 140 -22.39 -4.79 -7.74
C PHE A 140 -23.87 -4.81 -8.15
N GLY A 141 -24.57 -3.72 -7.83
CA GLY A 141 -25.96 -3.50 -8.25
C GLY A 141 -27.01 -4.41 -7.60
N TYR A 142 -28.27 -4.09 -7.89
CA TYR A 142 -29.45 -4.89 -7.55
C TYR A 142 -29.86 -5.72 -8.78
N TYR A 143 -30.24 -6.99 -8.61
CA TYR A 143 -30.62 -7.92 -9.69
C TYR A 143 -29.59 -8.10 -10.83
N GLY A 144 -28.43 -8.68 -10.54
CA GLY A 144 -27.54 -9.19 -11.60
C GLY A 144 -26.80 -8.13 -12.44
N CYS A 145 -26.60 -6.92 -11.91
CA CYS A 145 -25.93 -5.83 -12.62
C CYS A 145 -24.47 -5.62 -12.14
N GLY A 146 -23.63 -6.64 -12.29
CA GLY A 146 -22.17 -6.51 -12.18
C GLY A 146 -21.54 -7.53 -11.24
N THR A 147 -20.65 -8.35 -11.78
CA THR A 147 -19.84 -9.31 -11.05
C THR A 147 -18.45 -9.27 -11.63
N ALA A 148 -17.44 -9.08 -10.80
CA ALA A 148 -16.07 -8.97 -11.30
C ALA A 148 -15.06 -9.52 -10.29
N ILE A 149 -13.94 -9.97 -10.84
CA ILE A 149 -12.77 -10.44 -10.09
C ILE A 149 -11.71 -9.33 -10.12
N PHE A 150 -11.24 -8.91 -8.96
CA PHE A 150 -10.24 -7.84 -8.84
C PHE A 150 -8.97 -8.37 -8.17
N PRO A 151 -7.79 -8.03 -8.72
CA PRO A 151 -6.54 -8.20 -7.99
C PRO A 151 -6.45 -7.15 -6.88
N GLU A 152 -6.24 -7.59 -5.65
CA GLU A 152 -6.13 -6.74 -4.48
C GLU A 152 -4.96 -7.13 -3.60
N PHE A 153 -4.61 -6.27 -2.64
CA PHE A 153 -3.59 -6.55 -1.64
C PHE A 153 -4.25 -6.84 -0.29
N SER A 154 -3.82 -7.92 0.34
CA SER A 154 -4.23 -8.24 1.71
C SER A 154 -3.73 -7.20 2.73
N ASP A 155 -4.21 -7.29 3.96
CA ASP A 155 -3.93 -6.32 5.04
C ASP A 155 -3.49 -7.03 6.33
N LYS A 156 -2.60 -6.41 7.10
CA LYS A 156 -2.07 -6.91 8.39
C LYS A 156 -3.16 -7.33 9.39
N ARG A 157 -4.26 -6.58 9.46
CA ARG A 157 -5.31 -6.65 10.48
C ARG A 157 -6.19 -7.89 10.33
N ARG A 158 -6.36 -8.39 9.11
CA ARG A 158 -7.17 -9.57 8.83
C ARG A 158 -6.32 -10.85 8.97
N LYS A 159 -6.65 -11.66 9.98
CA LYS A 159 -6.05 -13.01 10.16
C LYS A 159 -6.45 -13.96 9.04
N GLU A 160 -7.67 -13.81 8.52
CA GLU A 160 -8.22 -14.56 7.40
C GLU A 160 -8.72 -13.57 6.35
N VAL A 161 -8.37 -13.81 5.09
CA VAL A 161 -8.78 -12.96 3.97
C VAL A 161 -9.78 -13.74 3.15
N PHE A 162 -10.97 -13.17 2.94
CA PHE A 162 -11.96 -13.73 2.03
C PHE A 162 -11.56 -13.42 0.59
N GLY A 163 -11.41 -14.46 -0.22
CA GLY A 163 -10.91 -14.38 -1.58
C GLY A 163 -10.10 -15.61 -1.94
N TYR A 164 -9.27 -15.50 -2.97
CA TYR A 164 -8.46 -16.59 -3.50
C TYR A 164 -7.00 -16.17 -3.55
N SER A 165 -6.11 -17.10 -3.23
CA SER A 165 -4.67 -16.89 -3.41
C SER A 165 -4.38 -16.47 -4.86
N ALA A 166 -3.28 -15.74 -5.08
CA ALA A 166 -2.78 -15.50 -6.43
C ALA A 166 -2.46 -16.82 -7.18
N LEU A 167 -2.22 -17.92 -6.45
CA LEU A 167 -2.04 -19.26 -7.00
C LEU A 167 -3.34 -19.95 -7.44
N ASP A 168 -4.50 -19.45 -7.02
CA ASP A 168 -5.81 -20.09 -7.23
C ASP A 168 -6.67 -19.35 -8.28
N LYS A 169 -6.03 -18.79 -9.31
CA LYS A 169 -6.68 -17.95 -10.34
C LYS A 169 -7.87 -18.64 -11.01
N GLU A 170 -7.67 -19.87 -11.49
CA GLU A 170 -8.68 -20.62 -12.24
C GLU A 170 -9.89 -20.92 -11.36
N ARG A 171 -9.66 -21.18 -10.07
CA ARG A 171 -10.73 -21.38 -9.09
C ARG A 171 -11.49 -20.10 -8.81
N ALA A 172 -10.79 -18.97 -8.71
CA ALA A 172 -11.41 -17.66 -8.52
C ALA A 172 -12.32 -17.30 -9.71
N ILE A 173 -11.87 -17.59 -10.95
CA ILE A 173 -12.67 -17.41 -12.17
C ILE A 173 -13.92 -18.30 -12.14
N ALA A 174 -13.76 -19.59 -11.87
CA ALA A 174 -14.89 -20.53 -11.83
C ALA A 174 -15.95 -20.09 -10.81
N ASP A 175 -15.53 -19.69 -9.61
CA ASP A 175 -16.43 -19.26 -8.55
C ASP A 175 -17.10 -17.91 -8.88
N ALA A 176 -16.39 -16.99 -9.53
CA ALA A 176 -16.97 -15.73 -10.00
C ALA A 176 -18.03 -15.94 -11.10
N ILE A 177 -17.79 -16.87 -12.04
CA ILE A 177 -18.77 -17.24 -13.08
C ILE A 177 -20.01 -17.87 -12.45
N ASN A 178 -19.84 -18.77 -11.48
CA ASN A 178 -20.96 -19.38 -10.78
C ASN A 178 -21.82 -18.32 -10.07
N ILE A 179 -21.18 -17.41 -9.32
CA ILE A 179 -21.87 -16.30 -8.65
C ILE A 179 -22.60 -15.40 -9.66
N ALA A 180 -21.96 -15.05 -10.77
CA ALA A 180 -22.58 -14.23 -11.81
C ALA A 180 -23.83 -14.93 -12.40
N THR A 181 -23.70 -16.21 -12.74
CA THR A 181 -24.77 -17.02 -13.33
C THR A 181 -25.95 -17.18 -12.38
N GLU A 182 -25.71 -17.53 -11.11
CA GLU A 182 -26.77 -17.67 -10.09
C GLU A 182 -27.54 -16.37 -9.85
N ARG A 183 -26.90 -15.22 -10.11
CA ARG A 183 -27.51 -13.89 -9.98
C ARG A 183 -28.19 -13.39 -11.26
N GLY A 184 -28.12 -14.14 -12.36
CA GLY A 184 -28.61 -13.71 -13.68
C GLY A 184 -27.72 -12.65 -14.35
N ASP A 185 -26.46 -12.53 -13.94
CA ASP A 185 -25.47 -11.58 -14.48
C ASP A 185 -24.63 -12.20 -15.60
N GLU A 186 -25.31 -12.64 -16.67
CA GLU A 186 -24.65 -13.31 -17.79
C GLU A 186 -23.69 -12.39 -18.55
N LYS A 187 -23.95 -11.07 -18.53
CA LYS A 187 -23.13 -10.06 -19.22
C LYS A 187 -21.71 -9.96 -18.66
N SER A 188 -21.51 -10.30 -17.39
CA SER A 188 -20.20 -10.20 -16.75
C SER A 188 -19.33 -11.44 -17.00
N VAL A 189 -19.91 -12.57 -17.42
CA VAL A 189 -19.22 -13.88 -17.52
C VAL A 189 -17.98 -13.81 -18.41
N ASP A 190 -18.07 -13.21 -19.59
CA ASP A 190 -16.92 -13.14 -20.51
C ASP A 190 -15.81 -12.24 -19.98
N SER A 191 -16.16 -11.10 -19.36
CA SER A 191 -15.18 -10.22 -18.72
C SER A 191 -14.44 -10.89 -17.56
N ILE A 192 -15.10 -11.81 -16.85
CA ILE A 192 -14.51 -12.62 -15.78
C ILE A 192 -13.54 -13.66 -16.37
N LYS A 193 -13.94 -14.38 -17.43
CA LYS A 193 -13.08 -15.37 -18.12
C LYS A 193 -11.81 -14.73 -18.68
N GLU A 194 -11.97 -13.55 -19.29
CA GLU A 194 -10.87 -12.80 -19.89
C GLU A 194 -9.98 -12.09 -18.85
N MET A 195 -10.36 -12.11 -17.57
CA MET A 195 -9.64 -11.41 -16.50
C MET A 195 -9.42 -9.92 -16.84
N VAL A 196 -10.44 -9.25 -17.39
CA VAL A 196 -10.36 -7.86 -17.87
C VAL A 196 -9.81 -6.91 -16.80
N HIS A 197 -10.11 -7.17 -15.52
CA HIS A 197 -9.62 -6.37 -14.40
C HIS A 197 -8.15 -6.59 -14.01
N GLY A 198 -7.50 -7.60 -14.56
CA GLY A 198 -6.06 -7.84 -14.45
C GLY A 198 -5.71 -9.17 -13.74
N PRO A 199 -4.88 -10.03 -14.35
CA PRO A 199 -4.30 -11.18 -13.66
C PRO A 199 -3.18 -10.78 -12.67
N ILE A 200 -2.72 -11.76 -11.89
CA ILE A 200 -1.56 -11.65 -11.01
C ILE A 200 -0.58 -12.73 -11.49
N ASP A 201 0.58 -12.32 -11.98
CA ASP A 201 1.64 -13.26 -12.32
C ASP A 201 2.45 -13.56 -11.06
N VAL A 202 2.53 -14.83 -10.69
CA VAL A 202 3.28 -15.30 -9.52
C VAL A 202 4.64 -15.80 -9.97
N ILE A 203 5.70 -15.07 -9.62
CA ILE A 203 7.08 -15.41 -9.97
C ILE A 203 7.75 -16.21 -8.84
N ILE A 204 7.43 -15.89 -7.57
CA ILE A 204 7.92 -16.61 -6.39
C ILE A 204 6.72 -17.20 -5.64
N PRO A 205 6.29 -18.44 -5.97
CA PRO A 205 5.14 -19.08 -5.30
C PRO A 205 5.30 -19.23 -3.79
N SER A 206 6.53 -19.40 -3.29
CA SER A 206 6.80 -19.49 -1.85
C SER A 206 6.57 -18.18 -1.10
N ALA A 207 6.35 -17.06 -1.81
CA ALA A 207 5.90 -15.80 -1.22
C ALA A 207 4.42 -15.81 -0.85
N CYS A 208 3.63 -16.75 -1.39
CA CYS A 208 2.25 -16.98 -0.99
C CYS A 208 2.19 -17.75 0.33
N LYS A 209 1.89 -17.05 1.42
CA LYS A 209 1.93 -17.58 2.79
C LYS A 209 0.63 -17.34 3.56
N ARG A 210 -0.26 -16.50 3.04
CA ARG A 210 -1.55 -16.22 3.68
C ARG A 210 -2.52 -17.37 3.48
N LYS A 211 -3.37 -17.52 4.48
CA LYS A 211 -4.54 -18.39 4.42
C LYS A 211 -5.72 -17.58 3.91
N PHE A 212 -6.32 -18.08 2.84
CA PHE A 212 -7.53 -17.51 2.26
C PHE A 212 -8.73 -18.39 2.60
N LYS A 213 -9.85 -17.73 2.89
CA LYS A 213 -11.15 -18.38 2.96
C LYS A 213 -11.90 -18.07 1.69
N ARG A 214 -12.56 -19.10 1.15
CA ARG A 214 -13.44 -18.96 0.00
C ARG A 214 -14.48 -17.88 0.30
N GLN A 215 -14.83 -17.07 -0.70
CA GLN A 215 -15.76 -15.96 -0.56
C GLN A 215 -17.24 -16.38 -0.69
N ILE A 216 -17.50 -17.69 -0.79
CA ILE A 216 -18.82 -18.29 -1.00
C ILE A 216 -19.33 -18.90 0.30
#